data_AF-A0A9P7KNY5-F1
#
_entry.id   AF-A0A9P7KNY5-F1
#
_cell.length_a   1.000
_cell.length_b   1.000
_cell.length_c   1.000
_cell.angle_alpha   90.00
_cell.angle_beta   90.00
_cell.angle_gamma   90.00
#
_symmetry.space_group_name_H-M   'P 1'
#
loop_
_entity.id
_entity.type
_entity.pdbx_description
1 polymer ?
#
loop_
_entity_poly.entity_id
_entity_poly.type
_entity_poly.pdbx_seq_one_letter_code
_entity_poly.pdbx_strand_id
1 'polypeptide(L)'
;MERKSQTWSRLLFPYISAAFASLTFIVIYAGAWKSLDLKLNTSNTDVRSLHDGAFVNLTRRASDYDAAVERGRKLHCLMSISQEEAKQANKGVSLESPEYLQQWPGIEEVEGWSIDVEDDKAPYFQNYLDAAFQGLRIDKELHNEAWANDREGEFYEDPLDPDIDNVQRCWPSGAYFYTSFILEKGVVIGDNALSVMPAFREMYPGLDNLNLPTTHLRQWSDVAWMQWTKACYDTPDLIDTIRYVFQAQITNLSTLGILFEALYKYAGGEIVIGKWNDRITLDVEKDDEAEAFYAFLGSPHGRMTAYLLLNHKERLGVKTINKVDIFVPNIPWTVTGSSVSELARNAKISSVLYVTNV
;
A
#
# COMPACT_ATOMS: atom_id res chain seq x y z
N MET A 1 -38.42 23.05 65.39
CA MET A 1 -37.36 23.09 64.35
C MET A 1 -36.86 21.65 64.22
N GLU A 2 -36.98 21.10 63.01
CA GLU A 2 -37.13 19.67 62.72
C GLU A 2 -36.03 18.75 63.25
N ARG A 3 -36.45 17.60 63.82
CA ARG A 3 -35.79 16.30 63.65
C ARG A 3 -36.80 15.18 63.93
N LYS A 4 -37.19 14.47 62.87
CA LYS A 4 -38.13 13.33 62.91
C LYS A 4 -37.43 12.10 63.47
N SER A 5 -38.11 11.45 64.40
CA SER A 5 -37.84 10.09 64.90
C SER A 5 -38.39 9.05 63.93
N GLN A 6 -37.60 8.02 63.62
CA GLN A 6 -38.07 6.85 62.87
C GLN A 6 -37.51 5.58 63.52
N THR A 7 -38.38 4.83 64.17
CA THR A 7 -38.16 3.45 64.63
C THR A 7 -39.38 2.66 64.21
N TRP A 8 -39.29 1.82 63.18
CA TRP A 8 -40.20 0.68 63.03
C TRP A 8 -39.43 -0.51 62.48
N SER A 9 -39.55 -1.59 63.24
CA SER A 9 -38.93 -2.89 63.11
C SER A 9 -39.67 -3.78 62.11
N ARG A 10 -38.87 -4.58 61.38
CA ARG A 10 -39.07 -6.00 61.05
C ARG A 10 -40.39 -6.43 60.37
N LEU A 11 -40.30 -6.70 59.07
CA LEU A 11 -40.88 -7.88 58.41
C LEU A 11 -39.77 -8.43 57.48
N LEU A 12 -39.11 -9.53 57.84
CA LEU A 12 -39.46 -10.95 57.57
C LEU A 12 -38.84 -11.46 56.25
N PHE A 13 -37.93 -12.44 56.41
CA PHE A 13 -37.64 -13.57 55.51
C PHE A 13 -36.72 -13.33 54.27
N PRO A 14 -35.96 -14.36 53.81
CA PRO A 14 -34.52 -14.47 54.11
C PRO A 14 -33.65 -14.67 52.85
N TYR A 15 -32.39 -14.22 52.92
CA TYR A 15 -31.32 -14.68 52.02
C TYR A 15 -30.36 -15.56 52.81
N ILE A 16 -30.65 -16.86 52.83
CA ILE A 16 -29.67 -17.93 53.06
C ILE A 16 -29.88 -18.91 51.92
N SER A 17 -28.77 -19.42 51.37
CA SER A 17 -28.67 -20.46 50.33
C SER A 17 -28.48 -19.95 48.89
N ALA A 18 -27.26 -19.51 48.56
CA ALA A 18 -26.70 -19.70 47.22
C ALA A 18 -25.16 -19.55 47.25
N ALA A 19 -24.49 -20.32 48.13
CA ALA A 19 -23.22 -20.90 47.75
C ALA A 19 -23.56 -22.10 46.84
N PHE A 20 -22.85 -22.26 45.72
CA PHE A 20 -23.13 -23.13 44.56
C PHE A 20 -23.98 -22.51 43.43
N ALA A 21 -23.41 -21.51 42.75
CA ALA A 21 -23.67 -21.27 41.31
C ALA A 21 -22.66 -20.23 40.76
N SER A 22 -21.37 -20.56 40.69
CA SER A 22 -20.40 -19.74 39.94
C SER A 22 -19.29 -20.60 39.33
N LEU A 23 -19.68 -21.72 38.74
CA LEU A 23 -18.78 -22.57 37.95
C LEU A 23 -19.54 -23.21 36.77
N THR A 24 -20.33 -22.40 36.06
CA THR A 24 -20.98 -22.81 34.81
C THR A 24 -21.30 -21.59 33.93
N PHE A 25 -20.29 -20.81 33.59
CA PHE A 25 -20.35 -19.84 32.48
C PHE A 25 -18.99 -19.72 31.75
N ILE A 26 -18.29 -20.86 31.59
CA ILE A 26 -17.11 -21.02 30.72
C ILE A 26 -17.33 -22.22 29.78
N VAL A 27 -18.51 -22.35 29.16
CA VAL A 27 -18.75 -23.39 28.13
C VAL A 27 -19.62 -22.93 26.93
N ILE A 28 -20.16 -21.70 26.89
CA ILE A 28 -20.96 -21.25 25.73
C ILE A 28 -20.16 -20.44 24.68
N TYR A 29 -18.86 -20.19 24.90
CA TYR A 29 -17.96 -19.62 23.88
C TYR A 29 -17.01 -20.65 23.23
N ALA A 30 -17.31 -21.95 23.36
CA ALA A 30 -16.52 -23.05 22.78
C ALA A 30 -17.34 -23.92 21.79
N GLY A 31 -18.36 -23.34 21.16
CA GLY A 31 -19.34 -24.07 20.35
C GLY A 31 -19.75 -23.38 19.06
N ALA A 32 -18.79 -22.85 18.28
CA ALA A 32 -19.03 -22.46 16.88
C ALA A 32 -17.83 -22.79 15.96
N TRP A 33 -16.89 -23.60 16.43
CA TRP A 33 -15.78 -24.14 15.64
C TRP A 33 -15.95 -25.65 15.47
N LYS A 34 -16.69 -26.01 14.42
CA LYS A 34 -16.81 -27.31 13.72
C LYS A 34 -17.90 -27.05 12.67
N SER A 35 -17.76 -27.23 11.37
CA SER A 35 -16.76 -27.89 10.55
C SER A 35 -17.10 -27.49 9.10
N LEU A 36 -16.21 -26.77 8.42
CA LEU A 36 -16.17 -26.80 6.95
C LEU A 36 -14.90 -27.57 6.59
N ASP A 37 -15.08 -28.88 6.48
CA ASP A 37 -14.13 -29.82 5.89
C ASP A 37 -13.94 -29.44 4.41
N LEU A 38 -13.02 -28.51 4.16
CA LEU A 38 -12.36 -28.40 2.86
C LEU A 38 -11.07 -29.19 2.94
N LYS A 39 -11.14 -30.45 2.48
CA LYS A 39 -9.97 -31.29 2.22
C LYS A 39 -9.08 -30.57 1.19
N LEU A 40 -8.07 -29.84 1.66
CA LEU A 40 -6.91 -29.53 0.84
C LEU A 40 -5.99 -30.73 0.84
N ASN A 41 -5.96 -31.43 -0.29
CA ASN A 41 -4.87 -32.33 -0.61
C ASN A 41 -3.57 -31.53 -0.75
N THR A 42 -2.55 -32.06 -0.08
CA THR A 42 -1.17 -31.60 0.05
C THR A 42 -0.43 -31.44 -1.27
N SER A 43 0.36 -30.38 -1.40
CA SER A 43 1.78 -30.49 -1.78
C SER A 43 2.56 -29.26 -1.30
N ASN A 44 3.55 -29.52 -0.44
CA ASN A 44 4.60 -28.58 -0.06
C ASN A 44 5.42 -28.20 -1.31
N THR A 45 5.24 -26.98 -1.80
CA THR A 45 6.20 -26.11 -2.52
C THR A 45 5.35 -25.06 -3.23
N ASP A 46 5.34 -23.81 -2.75
CA ASP A 46 5.22 -22.59 -3.58
C ASP A 46 5.08 -21.34 -2.70
N VAL A 47 6.21 -20.88 -2.17
CA VAL A 47 6.43 -19.47 -1.82
C VAL A 47 7.29 -18.93 -2.96
N ARG A 48 6.69 -18.68 -4.13
CA ARG A 48 7.23 -17.93 -5.29
C ARG A 48 6.38 -18.25 -6.53
N SER A 49 5.27 -17.53 -6.70
CA SER A 49 4.65 -17.40 -8.03
C SER A 49 3.66 -16.23 -8.03
N LEU A 50 4.13 -15.06 -8.47
CA LEU A 50 3.30 -13.97 -8.98
C LEU A 50 3.89 -13.56 -10.34
N HIS A 51 3.76 -14.47 -11.30
CA HIS A 51 3.90 -14.17 -12.72
C HIS A 51 2.65 -14.64 -13.44
N ASP A 52 1.93 -13.71 -14.07
CA ASP A 52 1.05 -14.00 -15.19
C ASP A 52 0.81 -12.73 -16.03
N GLY A 53 1.62 -12.60 -17.10
CA GLY A 53 1.15 -12.02 -18.36
C GLY A 53 0.70 -13.17 -19.26
N ALA A 54 -0.17 -13.07 -20.26
CA ALA A 54 -0.79 -11.93 -20.91
C ALA A 54 -2.05 -12.44 -21.66
N PHE A 55 -2.97 -11.52 -21.98
CA PHE A 55 -4.09 -11.64 -22.95
C PHE A 55 -5.08 -12.84 -22.87
N VAL A 56 -6.16 -12.63 -22.11
CA VAL A 56 -7.52 -12.99 -22.56
C VAL A 56 -8.47 -11.85 -22.14
N ASN A 57 -8.96 -11.12 -23.14
CA ASN A 57 -9.83 -9.96 -22.99
C ASN A 57 -11.30 -10.41 -22.90
N LEU A 58 -12.07 -9.69 -22.08
CA LEU A 58 -13.55 -9.63 -21.97
C LEU A 58 -14.27 -10.38 -20.83
N THR A 59 -13.64 -11.27 -20.05
CA THR A 59 -14.22 -11.83 -18.80
C THR A 59 -13.38 -11.59 -17.53
N ARG A 60 -12.16 -11.05 -17.67
CA ARG A 60 -11.17 -10.88 -16.59
C ARG A 60 -11.48 -9.74 -15.59
N ARG A 61 -12.42 -8.83 -15.89
CA ARG A 61 -12.59 -7.57 -15.12
C ARG A 61 -13.26 -7.76 -13.76
N ALA A 62 -14.31 -8.58 -13.68
CA ALA A 62 -15.00 -8.85 -12.41
C ALA A 62 -14.07 -9.59 -11.41
N SER A 63 -13.23 -10.51 -11.89
CA SER A 63 -12.28 -11.23 -11.03
C SER A 63 -11.17 -10.34 -10.48
N ASP A 64 -10.73 -9.34 -11.25
CA ASP A 64 -9.65 -8.44 -10.81
C ASP A 64 -10.14 -7.44 -9.75
N TYR A 65 -11.39 -6.96 -9.85
CA TYR A 65 -11.99 -6.09 -8.84
C TYR A 65 -12.19 -6.80 -7.50
N ASP A 66 -12.87 -7.95 -7.48
CA ASP A 66 -13.15 -8.67 -6.22
C ASP A 66 -11.84 -9.10 -5.53
N ALA A 67 -10.84 -9.55 -6.31
CA ALA A 67 -9.51 -9.86 -5.80
C ALA A 67 -8.79 -8.61 -5.25
N ALA A 68 -9.00 -7.44 -5.84
CA ALA A 68 -8.47 -6.18 -5.32
C ALA A 68 -9.17 -5.78 -4.01
N VAL A 69 -10.50 -5.92 -3.91
CA VAL A 69 -11.23 -5.66 -2.66
C VAL A 69 -10.70 -6.54 -1.52
N GLU A 70 -10.60 -7.86 -1.75
CA GLU A 70 -10.12 -8.79 -0.73
C GLU A 70 -8.67 -8.48 -0.31
N ARG A 71 -7.81 -8.19 -1.28
CA ARG A 71 -6.43 -7.77 -1.02
C ARG A 71 -6.40 -6.45 -0.23
N GLY A 72 -7.23 -5.48 -0.58
CA GLY A 72 -7.32 -4.19 0.09
C GLY A 72 -7.76 -4.32 1.54
N ARG A 73 -8.79 -5.13 1.83
CA ARG A 73 -9.23 -5.45 3.21
C ARG A 73 -8.09 -6.06 4.01
N LYS A 74 -7.39 -7.04 3.43
CA LYS A 74 -6.24 -7.68 4.08
C LYS A 74 -5.12 -6.68 4.37
N LEU A 75 -4.75 -5.84 3.40
CA LEU A 75 -3.71 -4.83 3.56
C LEU A 75 -4.07 -3.78 4.61
N HIS A 76 -5.31 -3.30 4.60
CA HIS A 76 -5.82 -2.34 5.59
C HIS A 76 -5.72 -2.89 7.02
N CYS A 77 -6.12 -4.15 7.22
CA CYS A 77 -5.99 -4.85 8.49
C CYS A 77 -4.51 -4.99 8.92
N LEU A 78 -3.64 -5.49 8.05
CA LEU A 78 -2.21 -5.70 8.35
C LEU A 78 -1.46 -4.40 8.63
N MET A 79 -1.79 -3.31 7.93
CA MET A 79 -1.25 -1.98 8.23
C MET A 79 -1.66 -1.51 9.62
N SER A 80 -2.87 -1.85 10.07
CA SER A 80 -3.44 -1.32 11.30
C SER A 80 -3.01 -2.07 12.58
N ILE A 81 -2.18 -3.09 12.47
CA ILE A 81 -1.71 -3.90 13.62
C ILE A 81 -0.20 -3.79 13.78
N SER A 82 0.31 -4.21 14.94
CA SER A 82 1.75 -4.22 15.23
C SER A 82 2.49 -5.19 14.31
N GLN A 83 3.82 -5.04 14.21
CA GLN A 83 4.67 -5.91 13.40
C GLN A 83 4.56 -7.39 13.83
N GLU A 84 4.54 -7.66 15.14
CA GLU A 84 4.39 -9.02 15.68
C GLU A 84 3.01 -9.62 15.38
N GLU A 85 1.94 -8.84 15.48
CA GLU A 85 0.60 -9.29 15.11
C GLU A 85 0.49 -9.53 13.61
N ALA A 86 1.08 -8.67 12.78
CA ALA A 86 1.12 -8.81 11.33
C ALA A 86 1.88 -10.09 10.93
N LYS A 87 3.00 -10.39 11.60
CA LYS A 87 3.75 -11.63 11.43
C LYS A 87 2.92 -12.85 11.81
N GLN A 88 2.20 -12.81 12.94
CA GLN A 88 1.30 -13.89 13.34
C GLN A 88 0.16 -14.11 12.32
N ALA A 89 -0.48 -13.03 11.87
CA ALA A 89 -1.50 -13.06 10.82
C ALA A 89 -0.94 -13.56 9.48
N ASN A 90 0.36 -13.37 9.23
CA ASN A 90 1.09 -13.84 8.06
C ASN A 90 1.82 -15.18 8.30
N LYS A 91 1.23 -16.07 9.10
CA LYS A 91 1.72 -17.45 9.34
C LYS A 91 3.14 -17.51 9.91
N GLY A 92 3.52 -16.53 10.72
CA GLY A 92 4.82 -16.42 11.36
C GLY A 92 5.92 -15.80 10.48
N VAL A 93 5.61 -15.44 9.23
CA VAL A 93 6.57 -14.82 8.31
C VAL A 93 6.51 -13.30 8.48
N SER A 94 7.65 -12.67 8.74
CA SER A 94 7.73 -11.21 8.84
C SER A 94 7.28 -10.56 7.54
N LEU A 95 6.60 -9.43 7.66
CA LEU A 95 6.27 -8.56 6.53
C LEU A 95 7.24 -7.38 6.41
N GLU A 96 8.15 -7.22 7.39
CA GLU A 96 9.22 -6.24 7.32
C GLU A 96 10.18 -6.58 6.17
N SER A 97 10.57 -5.57 5.40
CA SER A 97 11.63 -5.73 4.41
C SER A 97 12.96 -6.06 5.11
N PRO A 98 13.85 -6.85 4.47
CA PRO A 98 15.18 -7.15 5.02
C PRO A 98 15.98 -5.89 5.35
N GLU A 99 16.92 -5.99 6.30
CA GLU A 99 17.72 -4.86 6.80
C GLU A 99 18.43 -4.07 5.68
N TYR A 100 18.92 -4.76 4.66
CA TYR A 100 19.57 -4.14 3.50
C TYR A 100 18.65 -3.28 2.62
N LEU A 101 17.33 -3.35 2.83
CA LEU A 101 16.32 -2.47 2.21
C LEU A 101 15.74 -1.44 3.20
N GLN A 102 16.22 -1.39 4.44
CA GLN A 102 15.65 -0.51 5.48
C GLN A 102 16.29 0.88 5.56
N GLN A 103 17.42 1.11 4.91
CA GLN A 103 18.14 2.37 5.01
C GLN A 103 19.01 2.66 3.78
N TRP A 104 19.30 3.94 3.57
CA TRP A 104 20.32 4.43 2.66
C TRP A 104 21.53 4.97 3.46
N PRO A 105 22.78 4.77 2.97
CA PRO A 105 23.15 3.93 1.83
C PRO A 105 22.94 2.44 2.10
N GLY A 106 22.56 1.70 1.07
CA GLY A 106 22.24 0.27 1.12
C GLY A 106 22.91 -0.50 -0.02
N ILE A 107 22.13 -1.31 -0.72
CA ILE A 107 22.59 -2.19 -1.82
C ILE A 107 22.46 -1.56 -3.22
N GLU A 108 21.90 -0.36 -3.31
CA GLU A 108 21.49 0.25 -4.57
C GLU A 108 22.64 0.34 -5.58
N GLU A 109 23.75 1.00 -5.23
CA GLU A 109 24.86 1.17 -6.17
C GLU A 109 25.57 -0.15 -6.50
N VAL A 110 25.69 -1.05 -5.50
CA VAL A 110 26.30 -2.38 -5.66
C VAL A 110 25.54 -3.20 -6.70
N GLU A 111 24.21 -3.12 -6.69
CA GLU A 111 23.35 -3.82 -7.64
C GLU A 111 23.04 -3.05 -8.91
N GLY A 112 23.87 -2.05 -9.23
CA GLY A 112 23.83 -1.36 -10.53
C GLY A 112 22.80 -0.23 -10.64
N TRP A 113 22.27 0.27 -9.52
CA TRP A 113 21.47 1.50 -9.53
C TRP A 113 22.35 2.75 -9.63
N SER A 114 21.99 3.65 -10.53
CA SER A 114 22.42 5.04 -10.58
C SER A 114 21.43 5.87 -9.77
N ILE A 115 21.88 6.55 -8.71
CA ILE A 115 21.01 7.14 -7.68
C ILE A 115 20.81 8.66 -7.78
N ASP A 116 21.42 9.31 -8.76
CA ASP A 116 21.32 10.74 -9.03
C ASP A 116 21.14 10.97 -10.54
N VAL A 117 20.12 10.34 -11.12
CA VAL A 117 19.83 10.46 -12.55
C VAL A 117 19.27 11.84 -12.84
N GLU A 118 19.94 12.62 -13.67
CA GLU A 118 19.41 13.88 -14.16
C GLU A 118 18.33 13.64 -15.23
N ASP A 119 17.14 14.22 -15.02
CA ASP A 119 16.06 14.24 -16.01
C ASP A 119 15.44 15.64 -16.08
N ASP A 120 15.60 16.29 -17.24
CA ASP A 120 15.13 17.66 -17.48
C ASP A 120 13.60 17.80 -17.48
N LYS A 121 12.87 16.69 -17.52
CA LYS A 121 11.41 16.64 -17.47
C LYS A 121 10.88 16.42 -16.06
N ALA A 122 11.71 16.05 -15.10
CA ALA A 122 11.30 15.87 -13.72
C ALA A 122 11.08 17.24 -13.01
N PRO A 123 10.07 17.36 -12.13
CA PRO A 123 9.02 16.38 -11.89
C PRO A 123 7.99 16.33 -13.04
N TYR A 124 7.62 15.11 -13.43
CA TYR A 124 6.66 14.81 -14.49
C TYR A 124 5.23 15.26 -14.15
N PHE A 125 4.88 15.35 -12.86
CA PHE A 125 3.59 15.88 -12.42
C PHE A 125 3.43 17.39 -12.65
N GLN A 126 4.52 18.12 -12.89
CA GLN A 126 4.51 19.55 -13.21
C GLN A 126 3.62 20.36 -12.25
N ASN A 127 2.54 20.96 -12.77
CA ASN A 127 1.56 21.74 -12.01
C ASN A 127 0.26 20.98 -11.69
N TYR A 128 0.16 19.69 -12.06
CA TYR A 128 -1.08 18.93 -11.91
C TYR A 128 -1.50 18.69 -10.45
N LEU A 129 -0.57 18.81 -9.51
CA LEU A 129 -0.84 18.66 -8.07
C LEU A 129 -1.00 19.99 -7.33
N ASP A 130 -0.86 21.15 -8.00
CA ASP A 130 -0.90 22.48 -7.35
C ASP A 130 -2.16 22.72 -6.52
N ALA A 131 -3.33 22.46 -7.10
CA ALA A 131 -4.60 22.67 -6.40
C ALA A 131 -4.73 21.75 -5.17
N ALA A 132 -4.18 20.54 -5.25
CA ALA A 132 -4.16 19.59 -4.15
C ALA A 132 -3.26 20.06 -3.01
N PHE A 133 -2.03 20.48 -3.34
CA PHE A 133 -1.13 21.03 -2.34
C PHE A 133 -1.70 22.27 -1.68
N GLN A 134 -2.27 23.20 -2.46
CA GLN A 134 -2.93 24.38 -1.92
C GLN A 134 -4.08 24.00 -0.97
N GLY A 135 -4.95 23.08 -1.38
CA GLY A 135 -6.08 22.64 -0.57
C GLY A 135 -5.66 21.90 0.71
N LEU A 136 -4.51 21.25 0.70
CA LEU A 136 -3.91 20.57 1.86
C LEU A 136 -2.96 21.46 2.67
N ARG A 137 -2.71 22.71 2.24
CA ARG A 137 -1.75 23.63 2.85
C ARG A 137 -0.33 23.05 2.90
N ILE A 138 0.06 22.42 1.79
CA ILE A 138 1.40 21.89 1.55
C ILE A 138 2.15 22.92 0.72
N ASP A 139 3.25 23.43 1.26
CA ASP A 139 4.17 24.31 0.53
C ASP A 139 5.11 23.45 -0.31
N LYS A 140 5.32 23.83 -1.58
CA LYS A 140 6.13 23.04 -2.53
C LYS A 140 7.64 23.25 -2.30
N GLU A 141 8.17 22.58 -1.30
CA GLU A 141 9.62 22.42 -1.10
C GLU A 141 10.02 21.00 -1.49
N LEU A 142 10.23 20.80 -2.79
CA LEU A 142 10.43 19.48 -3.37
C LEU A 142 11.88 19.01 -3.22
N HIS A 143 12.04 17.81 -2.70
CA HIS A 143 13.24 16.98 -2.85
C HIS A 143 12.96 15.91 -3.91
N ASN A 144 13.76 15.85 -4.97
CA ASN A 144 13.55 14.91 -6.07
C ASN A 144 14.60 13.80 -6.03
N GLU A 145 14.15 12.56 -6.09
CA GLU A 145 15.01 11.39 -6.22
C GLU A 145 14.68 10.65 -7.51
N ALA A 146 15.71 10.41 -8.32
CA ALA A 146 15.59 9.72 -9.60
C ALA A 146 16.63 8.62 -9.66
N TRP A 147 16.16 7.38 -9.54
CA TRP A 147 17.03 6.20 -9.55
C TRP A 147 16.74 5.37 -10.79
N ALA A 148 17.79 4.88 -11.45
CA ALA A 148 17.68 3.98 -12.59
C ALA A 148 18.63 2.79 -12.46
N ASN A 149 18.18 1.59 -12.84
CA ASN A 149 18.99 0.38 -12.84
C ASN A 149 19.52 0.13 -14.26
N ASP A 150 20.58 0.84 -14.61
CA ASP A 150 21.14 0.93 -15.96
C ASP A 150 22.60 0.46 -16.05
N ARG A 151 23.18 -0.02 -14.94
CA ARG A 151 24.54 -0.56 -14.89
C ARG A 151 24.54 -2.05 -14.52
N GLU A 152 25.55 -2.76 -14.99
CA GLU A 152 25.89 -4.05 -14.38
C GLU A 152 26.34 -3.83 -12.93
N GLY A 153 26.06 -4.79 -12.06
CA GLY A 153 26.46 -4.78 -10.66
C GLY A 153 26.74 -6.18 -10.13
N GLU A 154 26.88 -6.26 -8.81
CA GLU A 154 27.12 -7.50 -8.07
C GLU A 154 25.87 -7.89 -7.30
N PHE A 155 25.43 -9.14 -7.46
CA PHE A 155 24.26 -9.69 -6.82
C PHE A 155 24.68 -10.79 -5.85
N TYR A 156 24.31 -10.60 -4.58
CA TYR A 156 24.49 -11.56 -3.49
C TYR A 156 23.12 -12.07 -3.07
N GLU A 157 22.90 -13.39 -3.02
CA GLU A 157 21.58 -13.93 -2.61
C GLU A 157 21.14 -13.42 -1.23
N ASP A 158 22.10 -13.24 -0.32
CA ASP A 158 21.93 -12.47 0.91
C ASP A 158 22.97 -11.34 0.97
N PRO A 159 22.58 -10.08 0.74
CA PRO A 159 23.48 -8.94 0.84
C PRO A 159 24.08 -8.71 2.24
N LEU A 160 23.51 -9.29 3.31
CA LEU A 160 24.03 -9.16 4.68
C LEU A 160 25.10 -10.21 5.01
N ASP A 161 25.13 -11.31 4.26
CA ASP A 161 26.14 -12.37 4.37
C ASP A 161 26.72 -12.65 2.99
N PRO A 162 27.53 -11.71 2.45
CA PRO A 162 28.06 -11.84 1.11
C PRO A 162 29.08 -12.98 1.06
N ASP A 163 28.64 -14.14 0.57
CA ASP A 163 29.57 -15.18 0.14
C ASP A 163 30.23 -14.74 -1.17
N ILE A 164 31.45 -14.23 -1.04
CA ILE A 164 32.25 -13.69 -2.15
C ILE A 164 32.43 -14.75 -3.25
N ASP A 165 32.44 -16.04 -2.92
CA ASP A 165 32.59 -17.12 -3.89
C ASP A 165 31.31 -17.38 -4.70
N ASN A 166 30.17 -16.82 -4.28
CA ASN A 166 28.84 -16.96 -4.90
C ASN A 166 28.28 -15.65 -5.49
N VAL A 167 29.11 -14.63 -5.64
CA VAL A 167 28.72 -13.37 -6.30
C VAL A 167 28.32 -13.62 -7.75
N GLN A 168 27.15 -13.14 -8.14
CA GLN A 168 26.68 -13.16 -9.52
C GLN A 168 26.75 -11.75 -10.10
N ARG A 169 27.01 -11.62 -11.41
CA ARG A 169 26.80 -10.35 -12.08
C ARG A 169 25.31 -10.14 -12.29
N CYS A 170 24.76 -9.03 -11.80
CA CYS A 170 23.41 -8.68 -12.17
C CYS A 170 23.34 -8.00 -13.53
N TRP A 171 22.23 -8.25 -14.20
CA TRP A 171 21.88 -7.60 -15.45
C TRP A 171 21.15 -6.28 -15.15
N PRO A 172 21.51 -5.17 -15.82
CA PRO A 172 20.75 -3.93 -15.70
C PRO A 172 19.33 -4.17 -16.18
N SER A 173 18.34 -3.88 -15.36
CA SER A 173 16.94 -4.13 -15.72
C SER A 173 16.34 -3.04 -16.60
N GLY A 174 16.96 -1.85 -16.66
CA GLY A 174 16.38 -0.67 -17.28
C GLY A 174 15.25 -0.02 -16.46
N ALA A 175 15.00 -0.52 -15.24
CA ALA A 175 14.00 0.05 -14.35
C ALA A 175 14.37 1.46 -13.94
N TYR A 176 13.36 2.27 -13.65
CA TYR A 176 13.55 3.59 -13.06
C TYR A 176 12.41 3.92 -12.10
N PHE A 177 12.75 4.71 -11.08
CA PHE A 177 11.83 5.16 -10.04
C PHE A 177 12.11 6.62 -9.71
N TYR A 178 11.20 7.49 -10.14
CA TYR A 178 11.26 8.91 -9.88
C TYR A 178 10.18 9.26 -8.85
N THR A 179 10.65 9.70 -7.69
CA THR A 179 9.81 10.02 -6.55
C THR A 179 10.20 11.41 -6.05
N SER A 180 9.21 12.26 -5.81
CA SER A 180 9.44 13.54 -5.16
C SER A 180 8.92 13.51 -3.73
N PHE A 181 9.52 14.32 -2.88
CA PHE A 181 9.20 14.40 -1.46
C PHE A 181 9.02 15.83 -1.00
N ILE A 182 8.20 16.04 0.02
CA ILE A 182 8.14 17.30 0.78
C ILE A 182 8.27 16.91 2.25
N LEU A 183 9.50 16.94 2.74
CA LEU A 183 9.91 16.28 3.99
C LEU A 183 9.13 16.81 5.20
N GLU A 184 9.12 18.13 5.41
CA GLU A 184 8.45 18.76 6.56
C GLU A 184 6.94 18.46 6.61
N LYS A 185 6.32 18.18 5.46
CA LYS A 185 4.89 17.87 5.36
C LYS A 185 4.61 16.37 5.30
N GLY A 186 5.64 15.52 5.31
CA GLY A 186 5.49 14.07 5.24
C GLY A 186 4.89 13.60 3.91
N VAL A 187 5.25 14.23 2.79
CA VAL A 187 4.66 13.94 1.48
C VAL A 187 5.61 13.08 0.66
N VAL A 188 5.09 11.97 0.13
CA VAL A 188 5.72 11.13 -0.90
C VAL A 188 4.90 11.23 -2.18
N ILE A 189 5.55 11.43 -3.33
CA ILE A 189 4.90 11.60 -4.62
C ILE A 189 5.49 10.59 -5.59
N GLY A 190 4.76 9.50 -5.85
CA GLY A 190 5.07 8.60 -6.96
C GLY A 190 4.74 9.29 -8.27
N ASP A 191 5.77 9.57 -9.07
CA ASP A 191 5.65 10.45 -10.24
C ASP A 191 5.81 9.69 -11.56
N ASN A 192 6.98 9.08 -11.77
CA ASN A 192 7.26 8.28 -12.95
C ASN A 192 8.06 7.03 -12.59
N ALA A 193 7.55 5.86 -12.93
CA ALA A 193 8.18 4.60 -12.53
C ALA A 193 7.93 3.49 -13.54
N LEU A 194 8.97 2.70 -13.81
CA LEU A 194 8.90 1.44 -14.51
C LEU A 194 9.63 0.38 -13.68
N SER A 195 8.86 -0.59 -13.15
CA SER A 195 9.43 -1.64 -12.29
C SER A 195 10.35 -2.60 -13.05
N VAL A 196 11.20 -3.30 -12.30
CA VAL A 196 12.24 -4.23 -12.79
C VAL A 196 11.74 -5.21 -13.85
N MET A 197 10.68 -5.98 -13.59
CA MET A 197 10.26 -7.00 -14.54
C MET A 197 9.66 -6.44 -15.85
N PRO A 198 8.77 -5.44 -15.82
CA PRO A 198 8.36 -4.73 -17.04
C PRO A 198 9.54 -4.15 -17.83
N ALA A 199 10.45 -3.43 -17.18
CA ALA A 199 11.62 -2.84 -17.83
C ALA A 199 12.52 -3.90 -18.46
N PHE A 200 12.82 -4.96 -17.72
CA PHE A 200 13.67 -6.05 -18.18
C PHE A 200 13.08 -6.75 -19.42
N ARG A 201 11.76 -6.92 -19.48
CA ARG A 201 11.07 -7.50 -20.65
C ARG A 201 11.14 -6.61 -21.88
N GLU A 202 11.06 -5.29 -21.69
CA GLU A 202 11.19 -4.32 -22.79
C GLU A 202 12.63 -4.28 -23.31
N MET A 203 13.61 -4.31 -22.41
CA MET A 203 15.03 -4.27 -22.74
C MET A 203 15.56 -5.59 -23.33
N TYR A 204 15.10 -6.73 -22.79
CA TYR A 204 15.52 -8.08 -23.18
C TYR A 204 14.32 -8.99 -23.51
N PRO A 205 13.62 -8.74 -24.64
CA PRO A 205 12.47 -9.55 -25.02
C PRO A 205 12.81 -11.04 -25.12
N GLY A 206 12.06 -11.87 -24.38
CA GLY A 206 12.18 -13.33 -24.40
C GLY A 206 13.21 -13.92 -23.45
N LEU A 207 13.91 -13.11 -22.63
CA LEU A 207 14.84 -13.60 -21.60
C LEU A 207 14.24 -13.62 -20.18
N ASP A 208 12.99 -13.19 -19.99
CA ASP A 208 12.37 -13.05 -18.67
C ASP A 208 12.06 -14.39 -17.98
N ASN A 209 12.05 -15.49 -18.73
CA ASN A 209 11.90 -16.85 -18.20
C ASN A 209 13.22 -17.46 -17.69
N LEU A 210 14.36 -16.80 -17.91
CA LEU A 210 15.68 -17.33 -17.53
C LEU A 210 16.07 -17.03 -16.07
N ASN A 211 15.22 -16.35 -15.30
CA ASN A 211 15.48 -15.98 -13.90
C ASN A 211 16.85 -15.33 -13.69
N LEU A 212 17.26 -14.46 -14.62
CA LEU A 212 18.55 -13.77 -14.54
C LEU A 212 18.56 -12.84 -13.30
N PRO A 213 19.66 -12.82 -12.53
CA PRO A 213 19.81 -11.90 -11.41
C PRO A 213 19.82 -10.47 -11.91
N THR A 214 19.05 -9.59 -11.25
CA THR A 214 18.91 -8.17 -11.61
C THR A 214 19.14 -7.30 -10.38
N THR A 215 18.23 -7.32 -9.42
CA THR A 215 18.38 -6.60 -8.15
C THR A 215 17.35 -7.11 -7.14
N HIS A 216 17.61 -6.92 -5.85
CA HIS A 216 16.62 -7.06 -4.79
C HIS A 216 15.64 -5.87 -4.76
N LEU A 217 16.04 -4.69 -5.24
CA LEU A 217 15.18 -3.49 -5.33
C LEU A 217 14.20 -3.60 -6.50
N ARG A 218 13.14 -4.40 -6.31
CA ARG A 218 12.20 -4.73 -7.41
C ARG A 218 10.93 -3.91 -7.41
N GLN A 219 10.52 -3.40 -6.26
CA GLN A 219 9.22 -2.77 -6.06
C GLN A 219 9.40 -1.29 -5.69
N TRP A 220 8.45 -0.46 -6.13
CA TRP A 220 8.46 0.95 -5.79
C TRP A 220 8.40 1.19 -4.28
N SER A 221 7.73 0.35 -3.49
CA SER A 221 7.67 0.53 -2.03
C SER A 221 9.06 0.53 -1.39
N ASP A 222 9.90 -0.45 -1.75
CA ASP A 222 11.26 -0.56 -1.19
C ASP A 222 12.16 0.57 -1.71
N VAL A 223 12.07 0.89 -3.00
CA VAL A 223 12.87 1.98 -3.60
C VAL A 223 12.44 3.35 -3.06
N ALA A 224 11.15 3.63 -2.99
CA ALA A 224 10.63 4.88 -2.45
C ALA A 224 10.96 5.03 -0.96
N TRP A 225 10.98 3.93 -0.20
CA TRP A 225 11.46 3.94 1.18
C TRP A 225 12.94 4.32 1.25
N MET A 226 13.81 3.67 0.47
CA MET A 226 15.23 4.00 0.48
C MET A 226 15.49 5.44 0.00
N GLN A 227 14.80 5.90 -1.03
CA GLN A 227 14.81 7.30 -1.47
C GLN A 227 14.34 8.26 -0.38
N TRP A 228 13.29 7.91 0.38
CA TRP A 228 12.84 8.68 1.54
C TRP A 228 13.90 8.73 2.65
N THR A 229 14.57 7.61 2.93
CA THR A 229 15.64 7.57 3.93
C THR A 229 16.86 8.40 3.50
N LYS A 230 17.21 8.40 2.21
CA LYS A 230 18.23 9.28 1.62
C LYS A 230 17.84 10.75 1.77
N ALA A 231 16.60 11.10 1.42
CA ALA A 231 16.11 12.46 1.54
C ALA A 231 16.08 12.96 3.00
N CYS A 232 15.80 12.07 3.95
CA CYS A 232 15.81 12.38 5.38
C CYS A 232 17.20 12.31 6.03
N TYR A 233 18.29 12.06 5.28
CA TYR A 233 19.62 11.84 5.85
C TYR A 233 20.08 13.00 6.73
N ASP A 234 19.88 14.23 6.28
CA ASP A 234 20.23 15.45 7.03
C ASP A 234 19.14 15.89 8.04
N THR A 235 17.97 15.23 8.01
CA THR A 235 16.81 15.52 8.87
C THR A 235 16.20 14.22 9.43
N PRO A 236 16.94 13.43 10.23
CA PRO A 236 16.52 12.10 10.65
C PRO A 236 15.24 12.08 11.49
N ASP A 237 14.91 13.19 12.18
CA ASP A 237 13.68 13.34 12.95
C ASP A 237 12.41 13.32 12.09
N LEU A 238 12.55 13.42 10.75
CA LEU A 238 11.42 13.37 9.81
C LEU A 238 11.14 11.96 9.28
N ILE A 239 11.96 10.96 9.60
CA ILE A 239 11.91 9.63 8.98
C ILE A 239 10.54 8.93 9.11
N ASP A 240 9.83 9.15 10.22
CA ASP A 240 8.55 8.51 10.54
C ASP A 240 7.33 9.39 10.19
N THR A 241 7.53 10.52 9.50
CA THR A 241 6.52 11.58 9.39
C THR A 241 5.62 11.48 8.16
N ILE A 242 5.68 10.40 7.37
CA ILE A 242 4.84 10.22 6.18
C ILE A 242 3.35 10.36 6.54
N ARG A 243 2.69 11.33 5.90
CA ARG A 243 1.27 11.73 6.09
C ARG A 243 0.46 11.65 4.80
N TYR A 244 1.11 11.85 3.65
CA TYR A 244 0.45 11.87 2.35
C TYR A 244 1.26 11.10 1.34
N VAL A 245 0.61 10.20 0.61
CA VAL A 245 1.22 9.55 -0.55
C VAL A 245 0.40 9.88 -1.79
N PHE A 246 0.99 10.65 -2.69
CA PHE A 246 0.43 10.97 -3.99
C PHE A 246 0.83 9.93 -5.01
N GLN A 247 -0.12 9.51 -5.83
CA GLN A 247 0.10 8.78 -7.06
C GLN A 247 -0.26 9.71 -8.20
N ALA A 248 0.75 10.34 -8.80
CA ALA A 248 0.53 11.32 -9.85
C ALA A 248 0.25 10.63 -11.19
N GLN A 249 -0.71 11.17 -11.94
CA GLN A 249 -0.96 10.79 -13.35
C GLN A 249 -1.00 9.27 -13.58
N ILE A 250 -1.88 8.57 -12.88
CA ILE A 250 -2.03 7.11 -12.96
C ILE A 250 -2.27 6.69 -14.41
N THR A 251 -1.29 6.00 -15.01
CA THR A 251 -1.39 5.45 -16.38
C THR A 251 -1.51 3.94 -16.43
N ASN A 252 -1.37 3.26 -15.28
CA ASN A 252 -1.47 1.81 -15.17
C ASN A 252 -2.91 1.35 -15.45
N LEU A 253 -3.12 0.63 -16.55
CA LEU A 253 -4.47 0.21 -16.99
C LEU A 253 -5.18 -0.71 -16.01
N SER A 254 -4.44 -1.55 -15.27
CA SER A 254 -5.03 -2.44 -14.25
C SER A 254 -5.56 -1.62 -13.06
N THR A 255 -4.79 -0.64 -12.61
CA THR A 255 -5.22 0.30 -11.55
C THR A 255 -6.43 1.12 -12.00
N LEU A 256 -6.38 1.70 -13.20
CA LEU A 256 -7.51 2.47 -13.74
C LEU A 256 -8.78 1.61 -13.92
N GLY A 257 -8.63 0.36 -14.34
CA GLY A 257 -9.77 -0.55 -14.54
C GLY A 257 -10.46 -0.89 -13.22
N ILE A 258 -9.67 -1.23 -12.19
CA ILE A 258 -10.18 -1.46 -10.84
C ILE A 258 -10.82 -0.19 -10.28
N LEU A 259 -10.17 0.96 -10.45
CA LEU A 259 -10.70 2.25 -9.99
C LEU A 259 -12.04 2.58 -10.67
N PHE A 260 -12.15 2.41 -11.98
CA PHE A 260 -13.38 2.74 -12.71
C PHE A 260 -14.52 1.82 -12.32
N GLU A 261 -14.25 0.52 -12.14
CA GLU A 261 -15.25 -0.40 -11.63
C GLU A 261 -15.69 -0.04 -10.19
N ALA A 262 -14.73 0.30 -9.32
CA ALA A 262 -15.00 0.74 -7.96
C ALA A 262 -15.89 1.98 -7.91
N LEU A 263 -15.54 3.01 -8.66
CA LEU A 263 -16.28 4.27 -8.70
C LEU A 263 -17.68 4.11 -9.32
N TYR A 264 -17.81 3.31 -10.38
CA TYR A 264 -19.10 3.04 -11.01
C TYR A 264 -20.05 2.30 -10.06
N LYS A 265 -19.55 1.29 -9.34
CA LYS A 265 -20.34 0.59 -8.31
C LYS A 265 -20.69 1.51 -7.15
N TYR A 266 -19.73 2.29 -6.66
CA TYR A 266 -19.90 3.25 -5.56
C TYR A 266 -21.04 4.26 -5.83
N ALA A 267 -21.14 4.78 -7.05
CA ALA A 267 -22.21 5.71 -7.42
C ALA A 267 -23.54 5.04 -7.82
N GLY A 268 -23.56 3.70 -7.96
CA GLY A 268 -24.68 2.98 -8.57
C GLY A 268 -24.88 3.32 -10.06
N GLY A 269 -23.83 3.78 -10.75
CA GLY A 269 -23.90 4.25 -12.14
C GLY A 269 -22.78 5.21 -12.53
N GLU A 270 -23.08 6.11 -13.46
CA GLU A 270 -22.15 7.12 -13.94
C GLU A 270 -21.71 8.08 -12.82
N ILE A 271 -20.42 8.39 -12.77
CA ILE A 271 -19.83 9.33 -11.81
C ILE A 271 -18.75 10.18 -12.47
N VAL A 272 -18.62 11.44 -12.05
CA VAL A 272 -17.61 12.37 -12.54
C VAL A 272 -16.47 12.47 -11.53
N ILE A 273 -15.24 12.16 -11.97
CA ILE A 273 -14.02 12.52 -11.27
C ILE A 273 -13.77 14.01 -11.51
N GLY A 274 -14.01 14.82 -10.48
CA GLY A 274 -13.84 16.26 -10.55
C GLY A 274 -12.39 16.74 -10.36
N LYS A 275 -12.23 18.06 -10.44
CA LYS A 275 -11.00 18.74 -10.00
C LYS A 275 -10.85 18.62 -8.50
N TRP A 276 -9.73 19.09 -7.94
CA TRP A 276 -9.48 19.03 -6.50
C TRP A 276 -10.66 19.46 -5.60
N ASN A 277 -11.36 20.55 -5.92
CA ASN A 277 -12.49 21.00 -5.10
C ASN A 277 -13.74 20.11 -5.20
N ASP A 278 -13.85 19.34 -6.29
CA ASP A 278 -14.96 18.43 -6.61
C ASP A 278 -14.48 16.97 -6.68
N ARG A 279 -13.37 16.66 -5.99
CA ARG A 279 -12.73 15.35 -6.01
C ARG A 279 -13.64 14.31 -5.36
N ILE A 280 -13.46 13.06 -5.73
CA ILE A 280 -14.12 11.95 -5.04
C ILE A 280 -13.29 11.59 -3.82
N THR A 281 -13.94 11.49 -2.67
CA THR A 281 -13.34 11.02 -1.41
C THR A 281 -13.89 9.65 -1.09
N LEU A 282 -13.02 8.66 -1.00
CA LEU A 282 -13.33 7.33 -0.46
C LEU A 282 -12.80 7.26 0.97
N ASP A 283 -13.66 7.02 1.94
CA ASP A 283 -13.35 7.12 3.37
C ASP A 283 -13.95 5.93 4.12
N VAL A 284 -13.07 5.07 4.65
CA VAL A 284 -13.46 3.81 5.29
C VAL A 284 -14.37 4.00 6.51
N GLU A 285 -14.31 5.18 7.16
CA GLU A 285 -15.10 5.48 8.35
C GLU A 285 -16.48 6.06 8.01
N LYS A 286 -16.65 6.61 6.80
CA LYS A 286 -17.90 7.30 6.39
C LYS A 286 -18.71 6.55 5.37
N ASP A 287 -18.07 5.70 4.56
CA ASP A 287 -18.75 4.94 3.53
C ASP A 287 -19.32 3.65 4.15
N ASP A 288 -20.66 3.52 4.16
CA ASP A 288 -21.38 2.34 4.67
C ASP A 288 -20.88 1.02 4.02
N GLU A 289 -20.45 1.11 2.76
CA GLU A 289 -19.79 0.04 2.01
C GLU A 289 -18.44 0.55 1.49
N ALA A 290 -17.40 0.47 2.33
CA ALA A 290 -16.03 0.87 1.99
C ALA A 290 -15.35 0.00 0.88
N GLU A 291 -16.11 -0.73 0.06
CA GLU A 291 -15.57 -1.61 -0.99
C GLU A 291 -14.75 -0.85 -2.02
N ALA A 292 -15.21 0.34 -2.44
CA ALA A 292 -14.48 1.13 -3.43
C ALA A 292 -13.10 1.58 -2.90
N PHE A 293 -13.04 1.94 -1.61
CA PHE A 293 -11.79 2.22 -0.91
C PHE A 293 -10.87 0.99 -0.93
N TYR A 294 -11.37 -0.19 -0.53
CA TYR A 294 -10.57 -1.42 -0.50
C TYR A 294 -10.14 -1.87 -1.90
N ALA A 295 -11.00 -1.75 -2.91
CA ALA A 295 -10.66 -2.04 -4.30
C ALA A 295 -9.48 -1.19 -4.76
N PHE A 296 -9.52 0.12 -4.50
CA PHE A 296 -8.41 1.01 -4.84
C PHE A 296 -7.15 0.65 -4.04
N LEU A 297 -7.26 0.42 -2.73
CA LEU A 297 -6.12 0.06 -1.89
C LEU A 297 -5.47 -1.28 -2.32
N GLY A 298 -6.24 -2.24 -2.84
CA GLY A 298 -5.74 -3.51 -3.35
C GLY A 298 -5.27 -3.50 -4.81
N SER A 299 -5.48 -2.38 -5.52
CA SER A 299 -4.98 -2.17 -6.88
C SER A 299 -3.45 -2.08 -6.92
N PRO A 300 -2.79 -2.21 -8.09
CA PRO A 300 -1.34 -2.09 -8.18
C PRO A 300 -0.75 -0.83 -7.52
N HIS A 301 -1.31 0.37 -7.72
CA HIS A 301 -0.79 1.60 -7.08
C HIS A 301 -1.22 1.75 -5.62
N GLY A 302 -2.43 1.33 -5.25
CA GLY A 302 -2.86 1.37 -3.86
C GLY A 302 -1.99 0.47 -2.97
N ARG A 303 -1.72 -0.76 -3.43
CA ARG A 303 -0.95 -1.73 -2.63
C ARG A 303 0.52 -1.33 -2.52
N MET A 304 1.08 -0.63 -3.51
CA MET A 304 2.45 -0.09 -3.43
C MET A 304 2.60 0.84 -2.22
N THR A 305 1.60 1.71 -1.99
CA THR A 305 1.56 2.58 -0.80
C THR A 305 1.36 1.76 0.47
N ALA A 306 0.50 0.74 0.43
CA ALA A 306 0.30 -0.12 1.59
C ALA A 306 1.57 -0.89 1.99
N TYR A 307 2.32 -1.42 1.02
CA TYR A 307 3.59 -2.11 1.26
C TYR A 307 4.67 -1.17 1.78
N LEU A 308 4.71 0.09 1.34
CA LEU A 308 5.61 1.09 1.93
C LEU A 308 5.37 1.25 3.44
N LEU A 309 4.12 1.28 3.88
CA LEU A 309 3.80 1.41 5.31
C LEU A 309 3.96 0.09 6.08
N LEU A 310 3.65 -1.03 5.43
CA LEU A 310 3.64 -2.36 6.04
C LEU A 310 5.04 -2.95 6.22
N ASN A 311 5.93 -2.74 5.25
CA ASN A 311 7.24 -3.37 5.23
C ASN A 311 8.32 -2.59 6.00
N HIS A 312 8.01 -1.36 6.41
CA HIS A 312 8.94 -0.46 7.09
C HIS A 312 8.38 0.00 8.44
N LYS A 313 7.57 -0.85 9.08
CA LYS A 313 6.88 -0.56 10.34
C LYS A 313 7.85 -0.27 11.49
N GLU A 314 9.03 -0.90 11.49
CA GLU A 314 10.03 -0.68 12.53
C GLU A 314 10.46 0.79 12.57
N ARG A 315 10.56 1.44 11.40
CA ARG A 315 11.01 2.82 11.25
C ARG A 315 9.86 3.83 11.18
N LEU A 316 8.74 3.46 10.55
CA LEU A 316 7.56 4.33 10.40
C LEU A 316 6.61 4.28 11.60
N GLY A 317 6.74 3.28 12.46
CA GLY A 317 5.70 2.91 13.42
C GLY A 317 4.46 2.32 12.74
N VAL A 318 3.40 2.11 13.53
CA VAL A 318 2.14 1.55 13.02
C VAL A 318 1.33 2.67 12.36
N LYS A 319 1.26 2.63 11.03
CA LYS A 319 0.48 3.54 10.21
C LYS A 319 -0.56 2.81 9.38
N THR A 320 -1.67 3.49 9.09
CA THR A 320 -2.75 2.99 8.24
C THR A 320 -3.21 4.06 7.25
N ILE A 321 -4.09 3.67 6.34
CA ILE A 321 -4.73 4.55 5.36
C ILE A 321 -6.22 4.38 5.53
N ASN A 322 -6.93 5.46 5.83
CA ASN A 322 -8.38 5.42 6.02
C ASN A 322 -9.14 6.22 4.94
N LYS A 323 -8.41 7.02 4.16
CA LYS A 323 -9.01 7.92 3.17
C LYS A 323 -8.16 8.03 1.92
N VAL A 324 -8.82 8.07 0.77
CA VAL A 324 -8.22 8.38 -0.52
C VAL A 324 -9.05 9.44 -1.21
N ASP A 325 -8.38 10.48 -1.70
CA ASP A 325 -9.00 11.44 -2.60
C ASP A 325 -8.53 11.22 -4.04
N ILE A 326 -9.46 11.27 -4.98
CA ILE A 326 -9.26 10.95 -6.40
C ILE A 326 -9.74 12.12 -7.25
N PHE A 327 -8.86 12.63 -8.10
CA PHE A 327 -9.10 13.88 -8.82
C PHE A 327 -8.38 13.92 -10.17
N VAL A 328 -8.75 14.91 -10.98
CA VAL A 328 -8.06 15.28 -12.22
C VAL A 328 -7.59 16.73 -12.14
N PRO A 329 -6.48 17.12 -12.81
CA PRO A 329 -5.99 18.49 -12.74
C PRO A 329 -6.84 19.48 -13.55
N ASN A 330 -7.31 19.07 -14.74
CA ASN A 330 -7.74 20.02 -15.77
C ASN A 330 -9.18 19.86 -16.23
N ILE A 331 -9.57 18.68 -16.71
CA ILE A 331 -10.89 18.44 -17.31
C ILE A 331 -11.53 17.30 -16.53
N PRO A 332 -12.70 17.52 -15.89
CA PRO A 332 -13.45 16.46 -15.22
C PRO A 332 -13.62 15.24 -16.12
N TRP A 333 -13.50 14.05 -15.53
CA TRP A 333 -13.57 12.80 -16.27
C TRP A 333 -14.81 12.00 -15.86
N THR A 334 -15.67 11.69 -16.82
CA THR A 334 -16.86 10.87 -16.57
C THR A 334 -16.52 9.39 -16.68
N VAL A 335 -16.74 8.64 -15.60
CA VAL A 335 -16.67 7.18 -15.55
C VAL A 335 -18.05 6.62 -15.87
N THR A 336 -18.20 6.01 -17.04
CA THR A 336 -19.46 5.42 -17.51
C THR A 336 -19.50 3.89 -17.39
N GLY A 337 -18.43 3.27 -16.87
CA GLY A 337 -18.28 1.84 -16.68
C GLY A 337 -16.82 1.44 -16.42
N SER A 338 -16.53 0.14 -16.39
CA SER A 338 -15.19 -0.40 -16.04
C SER A 338 -14.17 -0.40 -17.18
N SER A 339 -14.52 0.06 -18.38
CA SER A 339 -13.60 0.10 -19.52
C SER A 339 -12.71 1.34 -19.48
N VAL A 340 -11.40 1.13 -19.52
CA VAL A 340 -10.40 2.20 -19.63
C VAL A 340 -9.99 2.36 -21.09
N SER A 341 -10.14 3.56 -21.64
CA SER A 341 -9.65 3.93 -22.97
C SER A 341 -8.28 4.62 -22.86
N GLU A 342 -7.53 4.71 -23.96
CA GLU A 342 -6.31 5.55 -24.00
C GLU A 342 -6.59 7.02 -23.63
N LEU A 343 -7.80 7.51 -23.93
CA LEU A 343 -8.23 8.85 -23.51
C LEU A 343 -8.28 8.99 -21.98
N ALA A 344 -8.63 7.93 -21.25
CA ALA A 344 -8.63 7.94 -19.79
C ALA A 344 -7.22 8.12 -19.21
N ARG A 345 -6.18 7.55 -19.84
CA ARG A 345 -4.78 7.77 -19.44
C ARG A 345 -4.35 9.23 -19.62
N ASN A 346 -4.92 9.91 -20.62
CA ASN A 346 -4.65 11.32 -20.88
C ASN A 346 -5.41 12.26 -19.93
N ALA A 347 -6.38 11.76 -19.16
CA ALA A 347 -7.12 12.56 -18.18
C ALA A 347 -6.28 12.93 -16.94
N LYS A 348 -5.09 12.32 -16.78
CA LYS A 348 -4.13 12.61 -15.69
C LYS A 348 -4.75 12.39 -14.29
N ILE A 349 -5.58 11.36 -14.18
CA ILE A 349 -6.20 10.96 -12.91
C ILE A 349 -5.10 10.73 -11.89
N SER A 350 -5.23 11.38 -10.75
CA SER A 350 -4.29 11.32 -9.64
C SER A 350 -5.02 11.01 -8.35
N SER A 351 -4.30 10.50 -7.37
CA SER A 351 -4.85 10.26 -6.05
C SER A 351 -3.91 10.70 -4.94
N VAL A 352 -4.47 11.02 -3.78
CA VAL A 352 -3.72 11.15 -2.53
C VAL A 352 -4.29 10.21 -1.48
N LEU A 353 -3.43 9.36 -0.94
CA LEU A 353 -3.73 8.49 0.18
C LEU A 353 -3.31 9.18 1.48
N TYR A 354 -4.20 9.19 2.47
CA TYR A 354 -3.98 9.85 3.75
C TYR A 354 -3.49 8.84 4.76
N VAL A 355 -2.27 9.05 5.25
CA VAL A 355 -1.61 8.18 6.22
C VAL A 355 -1.85 8.71 7.62
N THR A 356 -2.32 7.83 8.50
CA THR A 356 -2.59 8.15 9.91
C THR A 356 -1.87 7.15 10.81
N ASN A 357 -1.48 7.60 12.00
CA ASN A 357 -1.04 6.68 13.05
C ASN A 357 -2.24 5.91 13.60
N VAL A 358 -2.00 4.71 14.12
CA VAL A 358 -3.01 3.85 14.75
C VAL A 358 -3.00 4.01 16.26
#